data_AF-A0A351A1K9-F1
#
_entry.id   AF-A0A351A1K9-F1
#
_cell.length_a   1.000
_cell.length_b   1.000
_cell.length_c   1.000
_cell.angle_alpha   90.00
_cell.angle_beta   90.00
_cell.angle_gamma   90.00
#
_symmetry.space_group_name_H-M   'P 1'
#
loop_
_entity.id
_entity.type
_entity.pdbx_description
1 polymer ?
#
loop_
_entity_poly.entity_id
_entity_poly.type
_entity_poly.pdbx_seq_one_letter_code
_entity_poly.pdbx_strand_id
1 'polypeptide(L)' 'TGSGKSTTLAAMIDYVNENQYGHILTVEDPIEFVHESKRCLINQREVHRDTHGFAEALRSALREDPDYILVGEMRDLET' A
#
# COMPACT_ATOMS: atom_id res chain seq x y z
N THR A 1 -5.14 18.66 -1.94
CA THR A 1 -3.71 18.45 -1.62
C THR A 1 -3.33 19.22 -0.36
N GLY A 2 -2.29 18.80 0.38
CA GLY A 2 -1.75 19.49 1.55
C GLY A 2 -2.42 19.23 2.91
N SER A 3 -3.47 18.42 2.98
CA SER A 3 -4.20 18.16 4.22
C SER A 3 -3.60 17.07 5.12
N GLY A 4 -2.42 16.52 4.77
CA GLY A 4 -1.72 15.51 5.57
C GLY A 4 -2.22 14.06 5.41
N LYS A 5 -3.05 13.76 4.40
CA LYS A 5 -3.62 12.40 4.20
C LYS A 5 -2.55 11.30 4.12
N SER A 6 -1.56 11.46 3.24
CA SER A 6 -0.50 10.47 3.05
C SER A 6 0.30 10.27 4.34
N THR A 7 0.57 11.35 5.09
CA THR A 7 1.23 11.26 6.39
C THR A 7 0.38 10.51 7.42
N THR A 8 -0.93 10.74 7.46
CA THR A 8 -1.84 9.99 8.35
C THR A 8 -1.88 8.51 8.00
N LEU A 9 -1.96 8.16 6.71
CA LEU A 9 -1.96 6.78 6.25
C LEU A 9 -0.62 6.09 6.55
N ALA A 10 0.51 6.76 6.29
CA ALA A 10 1.83 6.25 6.65
C ALA A 10 1.94 5.95 8.16
N ALA A 11 1.42 6.84 9.01
CA ALA A 11 1.38 6.61 10.46
C ALA A 11 0.48 5.43 10.85
N MET A 12 -0.65 5.22 10.15
CA MET A 12 -1.52 4.06 10.38
C MET A 12 -0.85 2.75 9.96
N ILE A 13 -0.15 2.74 8.82
CA ILE A 13 0.61 1.57 8.36
C ILE A 13 1.75 1.25 9.33
N ASP A 14 2.50 2.26 9.78
CA ASP A 14 3.57 2.05 10.75
C ASP A 14 3.04 1.52 12.08
N TYR A 15 1.90 2.05 12.55
CA TYR A 15 1.23 1.53 13.74
C TYR A 15 0.87 0.04 13.59
N VAL A 16 0.29 -0.38 12.46
CA VAL A 16 -0.01 -1.80 12.23
C VAL A 16 1.27 -2.63 12.22
N ASN A 17 2.30 -2.18 11.50
CA ASN A 17 3.60 -2.85 11.39
C ASN A 17 4.35 -2.98 12.73
N GLU A 18 4.10 -2.09 13.68
CA GLU A 18 4.66 -2.17 15.03
C GLU A 18 3.86 -3.05 15.99
N ASN A 19 2.56 -3.24 15.75
CA ASN A 19 1.66 -3.83 16.73
C ASN A 19 1.11 -5.19 16.34
N GLN A 20 1.11 -5.53 15.05
CA GLN A 20 0.47 -6.75 14.52
C GLN A 20 1.46 -7.57 13.69
N TYR A 21 1.21 -8.87 13.58
CA TYR A 21 1.91 -9.75 12.64
C TYR A 21 1.00 -9.99 11.45
N GLY A 22 1.50 -9.75 10.25
CA GLY A 22 0.71 -9.92 9.03
C GLY A 22 1.45 -9.45 7.78
N HIS A 23 0.74 -9.45 6.67
CA HIS A 23 1.21 -8.99 5.38
C HIS A 23 0.51 -7.69 4.98
N ILE A 24 1.31 -6.63 4.83
CA ILE A 24 0.87 -5.32 4.32
C ILE A 24 1.34 -5.20 2.88
N LEU A 25 0.40 -4.95 1.97
CA LEU A 25 0.69 -4.64 0.57
C LEU A 25 0.21 -3.22 0.26
N THR A 26 1.11 -2.37 -0.25
CA THR A 26 0.74 -1.04 -0.75
C THR A 26 0.83 -0.98 -2.27
N VAL A 27 -0.09 -0.24 -2.90
CA VAL A 27 -0.09 0.08 -4.33
C VAL A 27 -0.24 1.59 -4.48
N GLU A 28 0.77 2.26 -5.03
CA GLU A 28 0.92 3.71 -5.00
C GLU A 28 1.48 4.26 -6.35
N ASP A 29 1.26 5.54 -6.64
CA ASP A 29 1.74 6.20 -7.87
C ASP A 29 2.15 7.66 -7.60
N PRO A 30 3.43 7.96 -7.31
CA PRO A 30 4.49 7.02 -6.92
C PRO A 30 4.42 6.67 -5.42
N ILE A 31 5.32 5.80 -4.94
CA ILE A 31 5.46 5.54 -3.49
C ILE A 31 5.94 6.82 -2.78
N GLU A 32 5.20 7.26 -1.75
CA GLU A 32 5.56 8.48 -0.99
C GLU A 32 6.46 8.18 0.21
N PHE A 33 6.21 7.08 0.92
CA PHE A 33 6.94 6.68 2.13
C PHE A 33 7.40 5.23 1.99
N VAL A 34 8.68 4.97 2.25
CA VAL A 34 9.21 3.60 2.29
C VAL A 34 9.12 3.08 3.71
N HIS A 35 8.42 1.96 3.89
CA HIS A 35 8.23 1.32 5.18
C HIS A 35 9.13 0.10 5.31
N GLU A 36 9.98 0.08 6.34
CA GLU A 36 10.76 -1.10 6.69
C GLU A 36 9.87 -2.17 7.33
N SER A 37 10.08 -3.44 6.98
CA SER A 37 9.38 -4.55 7.64
C SER A 37 9.83 -4.67 9.09
N LYS A 38 8.90 -4.52 10.04
CA LYS A 38 9.13 -4.71 11.49
C LYS A 38 8.49 -6.03 11.91
N ARG A 39 7.21 -6.02 12.31
CA ARG A 39 6.43 -7.23 12.60
C ARG A 39 5.62 -7.72 11.42
N CYS A 40 5.30 -6.82 10.49
CA CYS A 40 4.65 -7.18 9.24
C CYS A 40 5.68 -7.42 8.13
N LEU A 41 5.36 -8.35 7.22
CA LEU A 41 5.93 -8.37 5.88
C LEU A 41 5.33 -7.18 5.12
N ILE A 42 6.17 -6.29 4.60
CA ILE A 42 5.70 -5.16 3.80
C ILE A 42 6.18 -5.32 2.36
N ASN A 43 5.24 -5.27 1.43
CA ASN A 43 5.49 -5.13 0.00
C ASN A 43 4.88 -3.82 -0.48
N GLN A 44 5.67 -3.00 -1.18
CA GLN A 44 5.19 -1.75 -1.76
C GLN A 44 5.36 -1.81 -3.27
N ARG A 45 4.29 -1.49 -3.99
CA ARG A 45 4.27 -1.50 -5.46
C ARG A 45 4.03 -0.10 -5.98
N GLU A 46 4.94 0.35 -6.81
CA GLU A 46 4.79 1.57 -7.57
C GLU A 46 4.13 1.26 -8.92
N VAL A 47 3.02 1.92 -9.22
CA VAL A 47 2.37 1.83 -10.53
C VAL A 47 3.32 2.37 -11.60
N HIS A 48 3.26 1.79 -12.79
CA HIS A 48 4.14 2.05 -13.94
C HIS A 48 5.59 1.59 -13.79
N ARG A 49 6.03 1.17 -12.59
CA ARG A 49 7.33 0.54 -12.37
C ARG A 49 7.22 -0.94 -12.05
N ASP A 50 6.42 -1.27 -11.03
CA ASP A 50 6.31 -2.62 -10.47
C ASP A 50 5.03 -3.34 -10.96
N THR A 51 4.07 -2.58 -11.49
CA THR A 51 2.79 -3.07 -12.05
C THR A 51 2.28 -2.10 -13.13
N HIS A 52 1.50 -2.58 -14.11
CA HIS A 52 1.01 -1.70 -15.17
C HIS A 52 -0.16 -0.81 -14.75
N GLY A 53 -0.83 -1.10 -13.63
CA GLY A 53 -1.96 -0.33 -13.14
C GLY A 53 -2.53 -0.86 -11.83
N PHE A 54 -3.32 -0.03 -11.15
CA PHE A 54 -3.96 -0.40 -9.87
C PHE A 54 -4.85 -1.64 -9.97
N ALA A 55 -5.66 -1.76 -11.03
CA ALA A 55 -6.55 -2.92 -11.19
C ALA A 55 -5.80 -4.25 -11.31
N GLU A 56 -4.66 -4.27 -12.00
CA GLU A 56 -3.82 -5.47 -12.12
C GLU A 56 -3.10 -5.78 -10.79
N ALA A 57 -2.61 -4.74 -10.12
CA ALA A 57 -1.99 -4.85 -8.81
C ALA A 57 -2.95 -5.45 -7.78
N LEU A 58 -4.21 -4.99 -7.77
CA LEU A 58 -5.27 -5.46 -6.88
C LEU A 58 -5.69 -6.90 -7.19
N ARG A 59 -5.83 -7.27 -8.46
CA ARG A 59 -6.10 -8.68 -8.83
C ARG A 59 -4.99 -9.62 -8.38
N SER A 60 -3.74 -9.18 -8.47
CA SER A 60 -2.58 -9.94 -8.02
C SER A 60 -2.53 -10.02 -6.49
N ALA A 61 -2.79 -8.90 -5.81
CA ALA A 61 -2.85 -8.79 -4.35
C ALA A 61 -3.73 -9.87 -3.71
N LEU A 62 -4.92 -10.15 -4.27
CA LEU A 62 -5.84 -11.17 -3.75
C LEU A 62 -5.26 -12.60 -3.72
N ARG A 63 -4.16 -12.85 -4.43
CA ARG A 63 -3.47 -14.14 -4.46
C ARG A 63 -2.21 -14.17 -3.58
N GLU A 64 -1.84 -13.04 -2.99
CA GLU A 64 -0.62 -12.86 -2.21
C GLU A 64 -0.87 -12.93 -0.70
N ASP A 65 -2.09 -13.29 -0.31
CA ASP A 65 -2.50 -13.42 1.09
C ASP A 65 -2.21 -12.16 1.95
N PRO A 66 -2.57 -10.93 1.50
CA PRO A 66 -2.38 -9.73 2.31
C PRO A 66 -3.47 -9.61 3.38
N ASP A 67 -3.06 -9.27 4.61
CA ASP A 67 -3.96 -8.91 5.70
C ASP A 67 -4.43 -7.44 5.58
N TYR A 68 -3.55 -6.58 5.07
CA TYR A 68 -3.81 -5.16 4.87
C TYR A 68 -3.41 -4.75 3.45
N ILE A 69 -4.31 -4.04 2.76
CA ILE A 69 -4.03 -3.44 1.46
C ILE A 69 -4.22 -1.93 1.57
N LEU A 70 -3.16 -1.17 1.27
CA LEU A 70 -3.25 0.27 1.02
C LEU A 70 -3.33 0.49 -0.49
N VAL A 71 -4.39 1.14 -0.93
CA VAL A 71 -4.49 1.64 -2.30
C VAL A 71 -4.35 3.16 -2.23
N GLY A 72 -3.48 3.71 -3.08
CA GLY A 72 -3.28 5.15 -3.23
C GLY A 72 -4.52 5.88 -3.73
N GLU A 73 -4.34 7.01 -4.40
CA GLU A 73 -5.47 7.84 -4.82
C GLU A 73 -6.31 7.17 -5.91
N MET A 74 -7.53 6.77 -5.57
CA MET A 74 -8.53 6.21 -6.49
C MET A 74 -9.12 7.36 -7.32
N ARG A 75 -8.66 7.53 -8.57
CA ARG A 75 -9.09 8.64 -9.43
C ARG A 75 -10.17 8.26 -10.43
N ASP A 76 -10.21 7.00 -10.85
CA ASP A 76 -11.15 6.52 -11.87
C ASP A 76 -12.07 5.44 -11.29
N LEU A 77 -13.28 5.30 -11.84
CA LEU A 77 -14.28 4.31 -11.41
C LEU A 77 -13.85 2.83 -11.56
N GLU A 78 -12.79 2.58 -12.34
CA GLU A 78 -12.19 1.24 -12.48
C GLU A 78 -11.21 0.90 -11.33
N THR A 79 -10.89 1.90 -10.50
CA THR A 79 -10.24 1.77 -9.21
C THR A 79 -11.26 2.05 -8.11
#